data_AF-A0A382KUQ4-F1
#
_entry.id   AF-A0A382KUQ4-F1
#
_cell.length_a   1.000
_cell.length_b   1.000
_cell.length_c   1.000
_cell.angle_alpha   90.00
_cell.angle_beta   90.00
_cell.angle_gamma   90.00
#
_symmetry.space_group_name_H-M   'P 1'
#
loop_
_entity.id
_entity.type
_entity.pdbx_description
1 polymer ?
#
loop_
_entity_poly.entity_id
_entity_poly.type
_entity_poly.pdbx_seq_one_letter_code
_entity_poly.pdbx_strand_id
1 'polypeptide(L)' 'VNRLEAITSAFADFMWGPLLLILLVGGGIFFTVYCRFTPFRYFRHGVDILLGKHDRADDPGQINHFQALSSA' A
#
# COMPACT_ATOMS: atom_id res chain seq x y z
N VAL A 1 12.02 -35.69 14.93
CA VAL A 1 12.40 -34.47 14.18
C VAL A 1 11.49 -34.28 12.97
N ASN A 2 11.49 -35.20 12.00
CA ASN A 2 10.71 -35.07 10.74
C ASN A 2 9.18 -34.82 10.90
N ARG A 3 8.52 -35.38 11.93
CA ARG A 3 7.07 -35.15 12.15
C ARG A 3 6.74 -33.76 12.70
N LEU A 4 7.61 -33.21 13.55
CA LEU A 4 7.43 -31.87 14.14
C LEU A 4 7.67 -30.80 13.09
N GLU A 5 8.69 -31.00 12.24
CA GLU A 5 8.95 -30.13 11.09
C GLU A 5 7.78 -30.13 10.11
N ALA A 6 7.21 -31.30 9.80
CA ALA A 6 6.05 -31.40 8.91
C ALA A 6 4.79 -30.68 9.43
N ILE A 7 4.52 -30.74 10.74
CA ILE A 7 3.38 -30.04 11.34
C ILE A 7 3.63 -28.53 11.35
N THR A 8 4.87 -28.12 11.64
CA THR A 8 5.24 -26.70 11.70
C THR A 8 5.21 -26.07 10.31
N SER A 9 5.72 -26.77 9.29
CA SER A 9 5.69 -26.31 7.91
C SER A 9 4.27 -26.25 7.37
N ALA A 10 3.43 -27.27 7.62
CA ALA A 10 2.04 -27.25 7.18
C ALA A 10 1.23 -26.11 7.81
N PHE A 11 1.49 -25.79 9.08
CA PHE A 11 0.88 -24.65 9.75
C PHE A 11 1.37 -23.31 9.17
N ALA A 12 2.68 -23.18 8.96
CA ALA A 12 3.26 -21.99 8.34
C ALA A 12 2.70 -21.78 6.92
N ASP A 13 2.65 -22.82 6.10
CA ASP A 13 2.12 -22.77 4.74
C ASP A 13 0.64 -22.34 4.74
N PHE A 14 -0.16 -22.82 5.70
CA PHE A 14 -1.56 -22.42 5.82
C PHE A 14 -1.72 -20.95 6.21
N MET A 15 -0.96 -20.48 7.20
CA MET A 15 -1.06 -19.10 7.69
C MET A 15 -0.52 -18.07 6.69
N TRP A 16 0.65 -18.35 6.11
CA TRP A 16 1.40 -17.40 5.30
C TRP A 16 1.16 -17.57 3.79
N GLY A 17 0.61 -18.72 3.37
CA GLY A 17 0.27 -18.96 1.97
C GLY A 17 -1.12 -18.44 1.63
N PRO A 18 -2.14 -19.32 1.58
CA PRO A 18 -3.45 -18.96 1.03
C PRO A 18 -4.19 -17.94 1.90
N LEU A 19 -4.05 -17.99 3.23
CA LEU A 19 -4.75 -17.07 4.13
C LEU A 19 -4.28 -15.62 3.93
N LEU A 20 -2.97 -15.40 3.91
CA LEU A 20 -2.40 -14.07 3.66
C LEU A 20 -2.74 -13.56 2.26
N LEU A 21 -2.69 -14.43 1.25
CA LEU A 21 -3.07 -14.06 -0.11
C LEU A 21 -4.55 -13.61 -0.19
N ILE A 22 -5.46 -14.38 0.42
CA ILE A 22 -6.89 -14.03 0.44
C ILE A 22 -7.13 -12.73 1.21
N LEU A 23 -6.45 -12.53 2.34
CA LEU A 23 -6.59 -11.31 3.13
C LEU A 23 -6.04 -10.09 2.37
N LEU A 24 -4.90 -10.24 1.70
CA LEU A 24 -4.27 -9.15 0.95
C LEU A 24 -5.06 -8.79 -0.31
N VAL A 25 -5.44 -9.79 -1.12
CA VAL A 25 -6.21 -9.58 -2.34
C VAL A 25 -7.63 -9.13 -1.99
N GLY A 26 -8.28 -9.80 -1.03
CA GLY A 26 -9.61 -9.45 -0.55
C GLY A 26 -9.64 -8.07 0.09
N GLY A 27 -8.66 -7.74 0.93
CA GLY A 27 -8.49 -6.41 1.51
C GLY A 27 -8.24 -5.35 0.44
N GLY A 28 -7.36 -5.62 -0.53
CA GLY A 28 -7.10 -4.74 -1.66
C GLY A 28 -8.36 -4.44 -2.48
N ILE A 29 -9.14 -5.48 -2.83
CA ILE A 29 -10.40 -5.34 -3.57
C ILE A 29 -11.42 -4.56 -2.72
N PHE A 30 -11.57 -4.91 -1.45
CA PHE A 30 -12.47 -4.24 -0.53
C PHE A 30 -12.15 -2.74 -0.44
N PHE A 31 -10.90 -2.37 -0.18
CA PHE A 31 -10.48 -0.97 -0.13
C PHE A 31 -10.64 -0.27 -1.47
N THR A 32 -10.39 -0.96 -2.58
CA THR A 32 -10.56 -0.40 -3.93
C THR A 32 -12.02 -0.02 -4.20
N VAL A 33 -12.96 -0.90 -3.86
CA VAL A 33 -14.40 -0.66 -3.99
C VAL A 33 -14.87 0.39 -2.98
N TYR A 34 -14.44 0.29 -1.72
CA TYR A 34 -14.77 1.25 -0.67
C TYR A 34 -14.33 2.67 -1.01
N CYS A 35 -13.11 2.83 -1.52
CA CYS A 35 -12.57 4.10 -1.99
C CYS A 35 -13.14 4.54 -3.35
N ARG A 36 -14.09 3.81 -3.94
CA ARG A 36 -14.76 4.12 -5.22
C ARG A 36 -13.78 4.32 -6.38
N PHE A 37 -12.67 3.58 -6.40
CA PHE A 37 -11.58 3.74 -7.38
C PHE A 37 -11.00 5.18 -7.45
N THR A 38 -11.18 6.00 -6.40
CA THR A 38 -10.66 7.36 -6.31
C THR A 38 -9.14 7.45 -6.54
N PRO A 39 -8.29 6.57 -5.98
CA PRO A 39 -6.84 6.62 -6.23
C PRO A 39 -6.48 6.48 -7.70
N PHE A 40 -7.19 5.61 -8.44
CA PHE A 40 -6.96 5.41 -9.87
C PHE A 40 -7.43 6.61 -10.70
N ARG A 41 -8.54 7.26 -10.31
CA ARG A 41 -9.08 8.43 -11.01
C ARG A 41 -8.23 9.68 -10.82
N TYR A 42 -7.72 9.91 -9.61
CA TYR A 42 -7.00 11.14 -9.24
C TYR A 42 -5.47 10.97 -9.19
N PHE A 43 -4.95 9.82 -9.64
CA PHE A 43 -3.51 9.54 -9.67
C PHE A 43 -2.72 10.65 -10.36
N ARG A 44 -3.19 11.13 -11.51
CA ARG A 44 -2.53 12.20 -12.27
C ARG A 44 -2.46 13.51 -11.49
N HIS A 45 -3.53 13.85 -10.77
CA HIS A 45 -3.57 15.06 -9.95
C HIS A 45 -2.60 14.98 -8.78
N GLY A 46 -2.51 13.82 -8.12
CA GLY A 46 -1.51 13.57 -7.07
C GLY A 46 -0.08 13.74 -7.59
N VAL A 47 0.22 13.22 -8.78
CA VAL A 47 1.55 13.38 -9.40
C VAL A 47 1.82 14.85 -9.76
N ASP A 48 0.85 15.60 -10.26
CA ASP A 48 1.00 17.03 -10.53
C ASP A 48 1.24 17.86 -9.25
N ILE A 49 0.75 17.42 -8.09
CA ILE A 49 1.06 18.03 -6.78
C ILE A 49 2.50 17.70 -6.37
N LEU A 50 2.91 16.43 -6.48
CA LEU A 50 4.27 16.00 -6.14
C LEU A 50 5.36 16.66 -6.99
N LEU A 51 5.05 16.99 -8.25
CA LEU A 51 5.94 17.70 -9.15
C LEU A 51 6.02 19.21 -8.88
N GLY A 52 5.33 19.71 -7.85
CA GLY A 52 5.35 21.12 -7.44
C GLY A 52 4.58 22.05 -8.37
N LYS A 53 3.74 21.50 -9.26
CA LYS A 53 2.95 22.30 -10.22
C LYS A 53 1.84 23.12 -9.53
N HIS A 54 1.55 22.79 -8.27
CA HIS A 54 0.57 23.44 -7.41
C HIS A 54 1.18 23.97 -6.10
N ASP A 55 2.51 23.98 -5.96
CA ASP A 55 3.17 24.47 -4.75
C ASP A 55 3.05 25.99 -4.68
N ARG A 56 2.51 26.50 -3.58
CA ARG A 56 2.58 27.93 -3.26
C ARG A 56 3.73 28.17 -2.29
N ALA A 57 4.40 29.30 -2.47
CA ALA A 57 5.54 29.69 -1.65
C ALA A 57 5.19 29.98 -0.17
N ASP A 58 3.91 29.96 0.21
CA ASP A 58 3.43 30.21 1.58
C ASP A 58 3.02 28.95 2.36
N ASP A 59 3.20 27.75 1.79
CA ASP A 59 2.79 26.50 2.44
C ASP A 59 3.77 26.08 3.56
N PRO A 60 3.27 25.75 4.78
CA PRO A 60 4.11 25.34 5.89
C PRO A 60 4.68 23.93 5.68
N GLY A 61 5.95 23.83 5.30
CA GLY A 61 6.68 22.58 5.17
C GLY A 61 8.19 22.79 5.18
N GLN A 62 8.95 21.93 5.89
CA GLN A 62 10.41 22.00 5.88
C GLN A 62 11.05 21.31 4.66
N ILE A 63 10.29 20.45 3.98
CA ILE A 63 10.74 19.67 2.82
C ILE A 63 9.66 19.70 1.73
N ASN A 64 10.08 19.56 0.47
CA ASN A 64 9.17 19.48 -0.68
C ASN A 64 8.30 18.21 -0.61
N HIS A 65 7.07 18.25 -1.13
CA HIS A 65 6.15 17.12 -1.24
C HIS A 65 6.80 15.88 -1.90
N PHE A 66 7.64 16.09 -2.92
CA PHE A 66 8.42 15.01 -3.54
C PHE A 66 9.41 14.33 -2.57
N GLN A 67 10.06 15.12 -1.72
CA GLN A 67 11.04 14.64 -0.75
C GLN A 67 10.35 13.86 0.38
N ALA A 68 9.17 14.30 0.81
CA ALA A 68 8.34 13.56 1.76
C ALA A 68 7.94 12.19 1.21
N LEU A 69 7.47 12.12 -0.05
CA LEU A 69 7.11 10.86 -0.68
C LEU A 69 8.31 9.91 -0.82
N SER A 70 9.48 10.42 -1.19
CA SER A 70 10.69 9.60 -1.37
C SER A 70 11.24 9.01 -0.07
N SER A 71 10.79 9.51 1.08
CA SER A 71 11.19 9.02 2.40
C SER A 71 10.25 7.95 2.99
N ALA A 72 9.04 7.83 2.45
CA ALA A 72 8.00 6.90 2.92
C ALA A 72 8.20 5.49 2.33
#